data_AF-A0A7S2M209-F1
#
_entry.id   AF-A0A7S2M209-F1
#
_cell.length_a   1.000
_cell.length_b   1.000
_cell.length_c   1.000
_cell.angle_alpha   90.00
_cell.angle_beta   90.00
_cell.angle_gamma   90.00
#
_symmetry.space_group_name_H-M   'P 1'
#
loop_
_entity.id
_entity.type
_entity.pdbx_description
1 polymer ?
#
loop_
_entity_poly.entity_id
_entity_poly.type
_entity_poly.pdbx_seq_one_letter_code
_entity_poly.pdbx_strand_id
1 'polypeptide(L)'
;MKQHAPNLVMLGSEYDSVHESSSPSNCVGRHLPIFSFLIRCGKRFLHYNYVCAVLNDLFGIQSRGGCQCAGPYSQRLLGLTKIVNGNEVSNEANRSIERALLRSDHPCELLRPGYTRLSLPFKGIREEEVDYVIRALAWVSKNGW
;
A
#
# COMPACT_ATOMS: atom_id res chain seq x y z
N MET A 1 -3.12 6.72 13.92
CA MET A 1 -3.40 7.04 12.50
C MET A 1 -4.88 7.03 12.12
N LYS A 2 -5.69 6.00 12.42
CA LYS A 2 -7.09 5.91 11.93
C LYS A 2 -7.99 7.12 12.28
N GLN A 3 -7.81 7.76 13.43
CA GLN A 3 -8.55 8.97 13.80
C GLN A 3 -8.13 10.24 13.04
N HIS A 4 -6.94 10.27 12.42
CA HIS A 4 -6.38 11.48 11.81
C HIS A 4 -6.24 11.39 10.28
N ALA A 5 -6.33 10.18 9.72
CA ALA A 5 -6.26 9.90 8.28
C ALA A 5 -7.32 8.84 7.89
N PRO A 6 -8.61 9.20 7.82
CA PRO A 6 -9.69 8.24 7.58
C PRO A 6 -9.63 7.59 6.18
N ASN A 7 -8.96 8.25 5.25
CA ASN A 7 -8.82 7.79 3.86
C ASN A 7 -7.56 6.94 3.65
N LEU A 8 -6.71 6.78 4.65
CA LEU A 8 -5.49 5.98 4.56
C LEU A 8 -5.84 4.50 4.80
N VAL A 9 -5.56 3.65 3.81
CA VAL A 9 -5.75 2.20 3.90
C VAL A 9 -4.39 1.53 3.94
N MET A 10 -4.04 0.97 5.10
CA MET A 10 -2.79 0.21 5.28
C MET A 10 -2.96 -1.18 4.71
N LEU A 11 -1.98 -1.62 3.90
CA LEU A 11 -1.97 -2.95 3.33
C LEU A 11 -1.13 -3.91 4.19
N GLY A 12 -1.54 -5.17 4.30
CA GLY A 12 -0.77 -6.22 4.98
C GLY A 12 -0.91 -6.26 6.51
N SER A 13 -1.63 -5.31 7.13
CA SER A 13 -1.83 -5.25 8.58
C SER A 13 -2.86 -6.26 9.12
N GLU A 14 -3.67 -6.89 8.27
CA GLU A 14 -4.77 -7.77 8.69
C GLU A 14 -4.37 -9.26 8.71
N TYR A 15 -3.15 -9.58 8.27
CA TYR A 15 -2.71 -10.97 8.07
C TYR A 15 -2.34 -11.72 9.36
N ASP A 16 -2.12 -11.02 10.47
CA ASP A 16 -1.76 -11.65 11.76
C ASP A 16 -2.98 -12.22 12.53
N SER A 17 -4.20 -11.93 12.09
CA SER A 17 -5.40 -12.31 12.85
C SER A 17 -5.94 -13.72 12.55
N VAL A 18 -5.36 -14.45 11.60
CA VAL A 18 -5.91 -15.76 11.14
C VAL A 18 -5.13 -16.97 11.66
N HIS A 19 -4.03 -16.80 12.40
CA HIS A 19 -3.21 -17.93 12.87
C HIS A 19 -2.70 -17.88 14.32
N GLU A 20 -3.22 -17.02 15.19
CA GLU A 20 -2.81 -16.99 16.60
C GLU A 20 -3.92 -17.46 17.53
N SER A 21 -4.12 -18.78 17.58
CA SER A 21 -4.71 -19.43 18.75
C SER A 21 -3.69 -19.43 19.89
N SER A 22 -4.08 -18.80 21.00
CA SER A 22 -3.55 -18.93 22.37
C SER A 22 -2.10 -18.49 22.63
N SER A 23 -1.91 -17.23 23.04
CA SER A 23 -1.14 -16.78 24.23
C SER A 23 -1.01 -15.25 24.27
N PRO A 24 -1.17 -14.55 25.41
CA PRO A 24 -0.90 -13.12 25.52
C PRO A 24 0.61 -12.90 25.73
N SER A 25 1.40 -13.31 24.76
CA SER A 25 2.81 -12.93 24.68
C SER A 25 2.88 -11.63 23.91
N ASN A 26 3.27 -10.56 24.59
CA ASN A 26 3.53 -9.22 24.02
C ASN A 26 4.78 -9.23 23.12
N CYS A 27 4.86 -10.16 22.15
CA CYS A 27 5.88 -10.18 21.12
C CYS A 27 5.39 -9.29 19.97
N VAL A 28 5.59 -7.98 20.14
CA VAL A 28 5.60 -7.04 19.01
C VAL A 28 6.55 -7.61 17.96
N GLY A 29 5.98 -8.20 16.90
CA GLY A 29 6.74 -8.82 15.83
C GLY A 29 7.79 -7.85 15.30
N ARG A 30 9.01 -8.32 15.07
CA ARG A 30 10.09 -7.53 14.42
C ARG A 30 9.75 -7.32 12.95
N HIS A 31 8.78 -6.46 12.66
CA HIS A 31 8.49 -6.03 11.30
C HIS A 31 9.53 -5.00 10.88
N LEU A 32 10.00 -5.10 9.64
CA LEU A 32 10.75 -4.02 9.03
C LEU A 32 9.85 -2.77 9.00
N PRO A 33 10.41 -1.58 9.27
CA PRO A 33 9.67 -0.31 9.28
C PRO A 33 9.30 0.15 7.85
N ILE A 34 8.68 -0.73 7.08
CA ILE A 34 8.27 -0.56 5.70
C ILE A 34 6.75 -0.68 5.65
N PHE A 35 6.10 0.36 5.17
CA PHE A 35 4.65 0.47 5.12
C PHE A 35 4.18 0.57 3.69
N SER A 36 3.14 -0.18 3.34
CA SER A 36 2.46 -0.11 2.05
C SER A 36 1.03 0.35 2.26
N PHE A 37 0.59 1.36 1.53
CA PHE A 37 -0.74 1.95 1.74
C PHE A 37 -1.36 2.50 0.46
N LEU A 38 -2.66 2.70 0.52
CA LEU A 38 -3.49 3.37 -0.47
C LEU A 38 -4.17 4.58 0.17
N ILE A 39 -4.50 5.59 -0.64
CA ILE A 39 -5.31 6.73 -0.22
C ILE A 39 -6.63 6.69 -0.97
N ARG A 40 -7.73 6.53 -0.22
CA ARG A 40 -9.09 6.50 -0.74
C ARG A 40 -9.56 7.92 -1.09
N CYS A 41 -10.11 8.07 -2.28
CA CYS A 41 -10.78 9.28 -2.75
C CYS A 41 -12.19 8.90 -3.21
N GLY A 42 -13.17 9.06 -2.32
CA GLY A 42 -14.55 8.60 -2.54
C GLY A 42 -14.64 7.08 -2.76
N LYS A 43 -15.10 6.68 -3.96
CA LYS A 43 -15.23 5.25 -4.36
C LYS A 43 -13.95 4.67 -4.97
N ARG A 44 -12.91 5.48 -5.18
CA ARG A 44 -11.66 5.10 -5.87
C ARG A 44 -10.45 5.35 -4.96
N PHE A 45 -9.26 5.06 -5.48
CA PHE A 45 -7.98 5.36 -4.82
C PHE A 45 -7.18 6.35 -5.65
N LEU A 46 -6.39 7.19 -4.99
CA LEU A 46 -5.39 8.01 -5.65
C LEU A 46 -4.32 7.11 -6.28
N HIS A 47 -3.84 7.51 -7.45
CA HIS A 47 -2.79 6.76 -8.13
C HIS A 47 -1.51 6.82 -7.30
N TYR A 48 -0.87 5.67 -7.06
CA TYR A 48 0.29 5.58 -6.17
C TYR A 48 1.46 6.48 -6.61
N ASN A 49 1.72 6.63 -7.91
CA ASN A 49 2.73 7.57 -8.42
C ASN A 49 2.41 9.03 -8.08
N TYR A 50 1.14 9.42 -8.10
CA TYR A 50 0.73 10.76 -7.71
C TYR A 50 1.00 11.00 -6.23
N VAL A 51 0.59 10.05 -5.37
CA VAL A 51 0.86 10.13 -3.93
C VAL A 51 2.37 10.19 -3.66
N CYS A 52 3.17 9.41 -4.38
CA CYS A 52 4.62 9.47 -4.28
C CYS A 52 5.18 10.85 -4.66
N ALA A 53 4.72 11.42 -5.78
CA ALA A 53 5.15 12.74 -6.22
C ALA A 53 4.82 13.82 -5.18
N VAL A 54 3.60 13.82 -4.63
CA VAL A 54 3.20 14.77 -3.59
C VAL A 54 4.07 14.65 -2.34
N LEU A 55 4.33 13.42 -1.87
CA LEU A 55 5.18 13.20 -0.69
C LEU A 55 6.64 13.61 -0.93
N ASN A 56 7.18 13.31 -2.10
CA ASN A 56 8.55 13.63 -2.46
C ASN A 56 8.74 15.14 -2.64
N ASP A 57 7.87 15.78 -3.42
CA ASP A 57 8.09 17.13 -3.92
C ASP A 57 7.64 18.21 -2.94
N LEU A 58 6.56 17.97 -2.18
CA LEU A 58 6.03 18.95 -1.22
C LEU A 58 6.58 18.75 0.19
N PHE A 59 6.78 17.50 0.61
CA PHE A 59 7.17 17.18 1.99
C PHE A 59 8.62 16.71 2.11
N GLY A 60 9.32 16.46 1.01
CA GLY A 60 10.67 15.90 1.04
C GLY A 60 10.73 14.46 1.56
N ILE A 61 9.58 13.77 1.65
CA ILE A 61 9.47 12.42 2.21
C ILE A 61 9.65 11.41 1.08
N GLN A 62 10.78 10.71 1.10
CA GLN A 62 11.12 9.72 0.08
C GLN A 62 10.18 8.51 0.12
N SER A 63 9.31 8.44 -0.89
CA SER A 63 8.36 7.35 -1.10
C SER A 63 8.52 6.76 -2.51
N ARG A 64 8.14 5.49 -2.65
CA ARG A 64 8.24 4.75 -3.91
C ARG A 64 6.96 3.98 -4.19
N GLY A 65 6.59 3.87 -5.46
CA GLY A 65 5.50 3.00 -5.88
C GLY A 65 5.90 1.53 -5.82
N GLY A 66 5.05 0.69 -5.23
CA GLY A 66 5.05 -0.74 -5.47
C GLY A 66 3.97 -1.07 -6.50
N CYS A 67 4.35 -1.53 -7.70
CA CYS A 67 3.38 -2.02 -8.69
C CYS A 67 3.16 -3.52 -8.58
N GLN A 68 2.02 -4.00 -9.10
CA GLN A 68 1.72 -5.43 -9.28
C GLN A 68 2.83 -6.25 -9.98
N CYS A 69 3.73 -5.56 -10.69
CA CYS A 69 4.91 -6.09 -11.35
C CYS A 69 5.84 -6.89 -10.41
N ALA A 70 5.72 -6.70 -9.09
CA ALA A 70 6.52 -7.40 -8.08
C ALA A 70 5.99 -8.81 -7.73
N GLY A 71 5.14 -9.40 -8.57
CA GLY A 71 4.74 -10.82 -8.50
C GLY A 71 3.52 -11.09 -7.59
N PRO A 72 3.30 -12.36 -7.22
CA PRO A 72 2.06 -12.79 -6.54
C PRO A 72 1.83 -12.08 -5.20
N TYR A 73 2.89 -11.61 -4.54
CA TYR A 73 2.77 -10.85 -3.29
C TYR A 73 2.01 -9.53 -3.47
N SER A 74 2.33 -8.73 -4.49
CA SER A 74 1.63 -7.47 -4.72
C SER A 74 0.20 -7.69 -5.19
N GLN A 75 -0.06 -8.75 -5.97
CA GLN A 75 -1.43 -9.15 -6.32
C GLN A 75 -2.23 -9.54 -5.07
N ARG A 76 -1.66 -10.34 -4.17
CA ARG A 76 -2.27 -10.69 -2.87
C ARG A 76 -2.56 -9.44 -2.04
N LEU A 77 -1.57 -8.55 -1.91
CA LEU A 77 -1.66 -7.34 -1.10
C LEU A 77 -2.76 -6.38 -1.59
N LEU A 78 -3.02 -6.38 -2.90
CA LEU A 78 -4.07 -5.57 -3.54
C LEU A 78 -5.44 -6.29 -3.61
N GLY A 79 -5.55 -7.52 -3.08
CA GLY A 79 -6.79 -8.31 -3.15
C GLY A 79 -7.12 -8.80 -4.56
N LEU A 80 -6.10 -8.97 -5.41
CA LEU A 80 -6.21 -9.41 -6.80
C LEU A 80 -6.09 -10.95 -6.95
N THR A 81 -5.85 -11.67 -5.85
CA THR A 81 -5.84 -13.13 -5.80
C THR A 81 -7.06 -13.68 -5.06
N LYS A 82 -7.34 -14.96 -5.26
CA LYS A 82 -8.30 -15.76 -4.48
C LYS A 82 -7.70 -17.13 -4.18
N ILE A 83 -8.15 -17.77 -3.11
CA ILE A 83 -7.75 -19.14 -2.76
C ILE A 83 -8.71 -20.13 -3.42
N VAL A 84 -8.18 -21.06 -4.20
CA VAL A 84 -8.93 -22.18 -4.78
C VAL A 84 -8.13 -23.46 -4.50
N ASN A 85 -8.75 -24.43 -3.81
CA ASN A 85 -8.13 -25.71 -3.45
C ASN A 85 -6.74 -25.54 -2.78
N GLY A 86 -6.63 -24.59 -1.84
CA GLY A 86 -5.37 -24.30 -1.14
C GLY A 86 -4.31 -23.55 -1.95
N ASN A 87 -4.57 -23.21 -3.21
CA ASN A 87 -3.65 -22.50 -4.09
C ASN A 87 -4.12 -21.07 -4.35
N GLU A 88 -3.18 -20.13 -4.41
CA GLU A 88 -3.46 -18.76 -4.84
C GLU A 88 -3.59 -18.69 -6.36
N VAL A 89 -4.72 -18.15 -6.81
CA VAL A 89 -4.98 -17.92 -8.23
C VAL A 89 -5.47 -16.50 -8.45
N SER A 90 -5.18 -15.96 -9.63
CA SER A 90 -5.68 -14.64 -10.05
C SER A 90 -7.22 -14.60 -10.07
N ASN A 91 -7.80 -13.51 -9.57
CA ASN A 91 -9.23 -13.27 -9.71
C ASN A 91 -9.58 -12.64 -11.08
N GLU A 92 -10.87 -12.41 -11.33
CA GLU A 92 -11.32 -11.86 -12.62
C GLU A 92 -10.82 -10.42 -12.84
N ALA A 93 -10.76 -9.62 -11.78
CA ALA A 93 -10.24 -8.26 -11.85
C ALA A 93 -8.76 -8.27 -12.30
N ASN A 94 -7.93 -9.13 -11.72
CA ASN A 94 -6.53 -9.26 -12.13
C ASN A 94 -6.39 -9.65 -13.60
N ARG A 95 -7.17 -10.65 -14.06
CA ARG A 95 -7.17 -11.06 -15.48
C ARG A 95 -7.59 -9.93 -16.42
N SER A 96 -8.58 -9.13 -16.04
CA SER A 96 -9.03 -7.99 -16.84
C SER A 96 -7.96 -6.91 -16.96
N ILE A 97 -7.23 -6.65 -15.87
CA ILE A 97 -6.12 -5.70 -15.82
C ILE A 97 -4.95 -6.21 -16.65
N GLU A 98 -4.54 -7.48 -16.47
CA GLU A 98 -3.48 -8.10 -17.27
C GLU A 98 -3.80 -8.04 -18.77
N ARG A 99 -5.04 -8.36 -19.15
CA ARG A 99 -5.48 -8.25 -20.54
C ARG A 99 -5.36 -6.81 -21.05
N ALA A 100 -5.77 -5.82 -20.25
CA ALA A 100 -5.68 -4.40 -20.63
C ALA A 100 -4.23 -3.90 -20.76
N LEU A 101 -3.30 -4.46 -19.98
CA LEU A 101 -1.87 -4.10 -20.03
C LEU A 101 -1.13 -4.77 -21.19
N LEU A 102 -1.52 -5.99 -21.57
CA LEU A 102 -0.92 -6.77 -22.66
C LEU A 102 -1.47 -6.40 -24.04
N ARG A 103 -2.44 -5.49 -24.11
CA ARG A 103 -2.98 -4.97 -25.36
C ARG A 103 -1.90 -4.21 -26.13
N SER A 104 -1.50 -4.77 -27.27
CA SER A 104 -0.41 -4.30 -28.11
C SER A 104 -0.75 -3.01 -28.90
N ASP A 105 -2.03 -2.69 -29.05
CA ASP A 105 -2.53 -1.49 -29.73
C ASP A 105 -2.32 -0.22 -28.88
N HIS A 106 -2.44 -0.32 -27.56
CA HIS A 106 -2.18 0.77 -26.63
C HIS A 106 -1.91 0.23 -25.22
N PRO A 107 -0.65 0.05 -24.80
CA PRO A 107 -0.35 -0.44 -23.45
C PRO A 107 -0.80 0.59 -22.41
N CYS A 108 -1.90 0.27 -21.71
CA CYS A 108 -2.51 1.13 -20.71
C CYS A 108 -1.78 1.06 -19.36
N GLU A 109 -0.51 1.43 -19.31
CA GLU A 109 0.32 1.37 -18.09
C GLU A 109 -0.28 2.16 -16.91
N LEU A 110 -1.09 3.18 -17.19
CA LEU A 110 -1.83 3.94 -16.17
C LEU A 110 -2.84 3.08 -15.38
N LEU A 111 -3.33 1.97 -15.96
CA LEU A 111 -4.24 1.04 -15.29
C LEU A 111 -3.51 0.08 -14.36
N ARG A 112 -2.17 0.07 -14.37
CA ARG A 112 -1.38 -0.85 -13.55
C ARG A 112 -1.65 -0.55 -12.08
N PRO A 113 -2.28 -1.46 -11.32
CA PRO A 113 -2.55 -1.24 -9.92
C PRO A 113 -1.25 -1.32 -9.11
N GLY A 114 -1.23 -0.58 -8.03
CA GLY A 114 -0.08 -0.43 -7.16
C GLY A 114 -0.44 0.32 -5.88
N TYR A 115 0.56 0.49 -5.03
CA TYR A 115 0.46 1.13 -3.74
C TYR A 115 1.68 2.02 -3.49
N THR A 116 1.53 2.96 -2.57
CA THR A 116 2.66 3.77 -2.12
C THR A 116 3.36 3.03 -1.00
N ARG A 117 4.69 2.94 -1.09
CA ARG A 117 5.55 2.35 -0.08
C ARG A 117 6.43 3.42 0.56
N LEU A 118 6.47 3.40 1.88
CA LEU A 118 7.31 4.26 2.71
C LEU A 118 8.20 3.40 3.61
N SER A 119 9.46 3.79 3.77
CA SER A 119 10.40 3.12 4.67
C SER A 119 10.91 4.13 5.68
N LEU A 120 10.72 3.85 6.97
CA LEU A 120 11.31 4.65 8.04
C LEU A 120 12.66 4.02 8.44
N PRO A 121 13.78 4.74 8.41
CA PRO A 121 15.04 4.20 8.88
C PRO A 121 14.96 3.85 10.38
N PHE A 122 15.35 2.64 10.74
CA PHE A 122 15.27 2.15 12.12
C PHE A 122 16.24 2.86 13.08
N LYS A 123 17.39 3.31 12.58
CA LYS A 123 18.46 3.91 13.39
C LYS A 123 18.52 5.42 13.13
N GLY A 124 18.31 6.21 14.17
CA GLY A 124 18.52 7.65 14.15
C GLY A 124 17.31 8.52 13.80
N ILE A 125 16.13 7.92 13.57
CA ILE A 125 14.91 8.70 13.39
C ILE A 125 14.41 9.22 14.74
N ARG A 126 14.16 10.53 14.81
CA ARG A 126 13.57 11.18 15.99
C ARG A 126 12.05 11.05 15.95
N GLU A 127 11.43 11.08 17.12
CA GLU A 127 9.96 11.06 17.23
C GLU A 127 9.31 12.21 16.46
N GLU A 128 9.94 13.39 16.44
CA GLU A 128 9.52 14.55 15.66
C GLU A 128 9.51 14.30 14.15
N GLU A 129 10.46 13.52 13.62
CA GLU A 129 10.53 13.17 12.20
C GLU A 129 9.44 12.15 11.85
N VAL A 130 9.19 11.20 12.74
CA VAL A 130 8.06 10.27 12.60
C VAL A 130 6.74 11.03 12.61
N ASP A 131 6.55 11.96 13.54
CA ASP A 131 5.34 12.78 13.62
C ASP A 131 5.17 13.67 12.38
N TYR A 132 6.26 14.25 11.87
CA TYR A 132 6.24 14.99 10.60
C TYR A 132 5.73 14.12 9.44
N VAL A 133 6.25 12.90 9.31
CA VAL A 133 5.80 11.95 8.29
C VAL A 133 4.31 11.63 8.45
N ILE A 134 3.86 11.36 9.68
CA ILE A 134 2.45 11.05 9.97
C ILE A 134 1.56 12.23 9.60
N ARG A 135 1.96 13.47 9.93
CA ARG A 135 1.23 14.69 9.59
C ARG A 135 1.18 14.92 8.08
N ALA A 136 2.27 14.70 7.37
CA ALA A 136 2.30 14.79 5.91
C ALA A 136 1.36 13.76 5.27
N LEU A 137 1.40 12.50 5.70
CA LEU A 137 0.47 11.47 5.22
C LEU A 137 -0.99 11.83 5.51
N ALA A 138 -1.27 12.33 6.72
CA ALA A 138 -2.61 12.79 7.08
C ALA A 138 -3.05 13.96 6.20
N TRP A 139 -2.15 14.88 5.87
CA TRP A 139 -2.44 16.00 4.98
C TRP A 139 -2.76 15.53 3.56
N VAL A 140 -1.94 14.65 2.97
CA VAL A 140 -2.22 14.09 1.63
C VAL A 140 -3.52 13.30 1.62
N SER A 141 -3.82 12.59 2.71
CA SER A 141 -5.08 11.85 2.86
C SER A 141 -6.33 12.72 2.96
N LYS A 142 -6.20 14.03 3.16
CA LYS A 142 -7.31 14.98 3.29
C LYS A 142 -7.40 15.98 2.15
N ASN A 143 -6.25 16.41 1.61
CA ASN A 143 -6.13 17.51 0.65
C ASN A 143 -5.53 17.06 -0.69
N GLY A 144 -5.29 15.77 -0.88
CA GLY A 144 -4.64 15.25 -2.08
C GLY A 144 -5.51 15.24 -3.34
N TRP A 145 -6.75 15.74 -3.31
CA TRP A 145 -7.69 15.76 -4.44
C TRP A 145 -8.62 16.98 -4.39
#